data_AF-A0A350V1A6-F1
#
_entry.id   AF-A0A350V1A6-F1
#
_cell.length_a   1.000
_cell.length_b   1.000
_cell.length_c   1.000
_cell.angle_alpha   90.00
_cell.angle_beta   90.00
_cell.angle_gamma   90.00
#
_symmetry.space_group_name_H-M   'P 1'
#
loop_
_entity.id
_entity.type
_entity.pdbx_description
1 polymer ?
#
loop_
_entity_poly.entity_id
_entity_poly.type
_entity_poly.pdbx_seq_one_letter_code
_entity_poly.pdbx_strand_id
1 'polypeptide(L)'
;MKKFFLILTILILPAGMNQYSQPLEQYSFSQGLGSYIEITGGTVLPATDDEGFAALPIGFDFTFSGNTFSTFGINSNGYIILGNENPTDII
;
A
#
# COMPACT_ATOMS: atom_id res chain seq x y z
N MET A 1 -9.36 7.30 45.64
CA MET A 1 -9.01 5.95 45.12
C MET A 1 -9.74 5.61 43.81
N LYS A 2 -11.08 5.63 43.74
CA LYS A 2 -11.83 5.29 42.50
C LYS A 2 -11.47 6.15 41.27
N LYS A 3 -11.26 7.46 41.45
CA LYS A 3 -10.87 8.39 40.37
C LYS A 3 -9.46 8.13 39.83
N PHE A 4 -8.56 7.62 40.66
CA PHE A 4 -7.18 7.27 40.27
C PHE A 4 -7.16 6.03 39.37
N PHE A 5 -7.92 4.99 39.74
CA PHE A 5 -8.11 3.81 38.89
C PHE A 5 -8.76 4.15 37.55
N LEU A 6 -9.76 5.03 37.53
CA LEU A 6 -10.42 5.47 36.29
C LEU A 6 -9.44 6.16 35.32
N ILE A 7 -8.60 7.07 35.85
CA ILE A 7 -7.57 7.76 35.05
C ILE A 7 -6.54 6.77 34.51
N LEU A 8 -6.11 5.82 35.34
CA LEU A 8 -5.17 4.78 34.93
C LEU A 8 -5.75 3.88 33.83
N THR A 9 -7.03 3.51 33.91
CA THR A 9 -7.71 2.75 32.84
C THR A 9 -7.74 3.53 31.52
N ILE A 10 -8.08 4.82 31.57
CA ILE A 10 -8.14 5.70 30.38
C ILE A 10 -6.76 5.87 29.72
N LEU A 11 -5.69 5.94 30.51
CA LEU A 11 -4.32 6.07 30.00
C LEU A 11 -3.77 4.79 29.35
N ILE A 12 -4.25 3.61 29.77
CA ILE A 12 -3.76 2.32 29.26
C ILE A 12 -4.54 1.84 28.04
N LEU A 13 -5.81 2.21 27.91
CA LEU A 13 -6.69 1.88 26.76
C LEU A 13 -6.07 2.13 25.36
N PRO A 14 -5.39 3.26 25.08
CA PRO A 14 -4.79 3.51 23.76
C PRO A 14 -3.48 2.75 23.49
N ALA A 15 -2.82 2.17 24.51
CA ALA A 15 -1.50 1.55 24.36
C ALA A 15 -1.53 0.19 23.63
N GLY A 16 -2.71 -0.42 23.44
CA GLY A 16 -2.89 -1.68 22.72
C GLY A 16 -3.46 -1.53 21.31
N MET A 17 -3.67 -0.30 20.83
CA MET A 17 -4.22 -0.06 19.50
C MET A 17 -3.08 -0.06 18.47
N ASN A 18 -3.18 -0.90 17.45
CA ASN A 18 -2.29 -0.81 16.28
C ASN A 18 -2.53 0.53 15.59
N GLN A 19 -1.49 1.37 15.49
CA GLN A 19 -1.55 2.59 14.67
C GLN A 19 -1.33 2.20 13.20
N TYR A 20 -2.37 2.35 12.40
CA TYR A 20 -2.32 2.12 10.95
C TYR A 20 -2.05 3.39 10.14
N SER A 21 -1.84 4.53 10.81
CA SER A 21 -1.54 5.80 10.16
C SER A 21 -0.07 5.84 9.71
N GLN A 22 0.15 5.98 8.41
CA GLN A 22 1.48 6.30 7.90
C GLN A 22 1.78 7.80 8.12
N PRO A 23 3.04 8.20 8.38
CA PRO A 23 3.38 9.60 8.55
C PRO A 23 3.10 10.37 7.25
N LEU A 24 2.16 11.32 7.28
CA LEU A 24 1.82 12.14 6.10
C LEU A 24 3.03 12.92 5.56
N GLU A 25 3.98 13.25 6.42
CA GLU A 25 5.24 13.92 6.07
C GLU A 25 6.11 13.12 5.08
N GLN A 26 5.94 11.79 5.00
CA GLN A 26 6.65 10.94 4.04
C GLN A 26 6.03 10.98 2.64
N TYR A 27 4.79 11.48 2.49
CA TYR A 27 4.04 11.52 1.23
C TYR A 27 3.90 12.95 0.71
N SER A 28 4.97 13.75 0.75
CA SER A 28 4.94 15.09 0.17
C SER A 28 4.92 15.03 -1.35
N PHE A 29 3.87 15.55 -1.98
CA PHE A 29 3.85 15.75 -3.43
C PHE A 29 4.82 16.87 -3.82
N SER A 30 5.75 16.57 -4.71
CA SER A 30 6.67 17.54 -5.30
C SER A 30 6.61 17.41 -6.82
N GLN A 31 6.12 18.45 -7.50
CA GLN A 31 6.14 18.52 -8.96
C GLN A 31 7.31 19.38 -9.45
N GLY A 32 7.85 19.02 -10.61
CA GLY A 32 8.83 19.81 -11.34
C GLY A 32 8.45 19.96 -12.80
N LEU A 33 8.98 20.98 -13.46
CA LEU A 33 8.95 21.09 -14.92
C LEU A 33 10.20 20.37 -15.47
N GLY A 34 10.01 19.43 -16.38
CA GLY A 34 11.10 18.67 -17.00
C GLY A 34 10.62 17.94 -18.25
N SER A 35 11.56 17.54 -19.10
CA SER A 35 11.26 16.62 -20.21
C SER A 35 10.99 15.23 -19.64
N TYR A 36 9.95 14.57 -20.13
CA TYR A 36 9.67 13.18 -19.79
C TYR A 36 10.86 12.30 -20.25
N ILE A 37 11.44 11.58 -19.29
CA ILE A 37 12.43 10.53 -19.56
C ILE A 37 11.77 9.24 -19.10
N GLU A 38 11.54 8.33 -20.02
CA GLU A 38 10.96 7.03 -19.69
C GLU A 38 11.93 6.18 -18.85
N ILE A 39 11.36 5.38 -17.95
CA ILE A 39 12.11 4.34 -17.26
C ILE A 39 12.30 3.18 -18.24
N THR A 40 13.55 2.79 -18.48
CA THR A 40 13.89 1.64 -19.34
C THR A 40 14.33 0.44 -18.49
N GLY A 41 14.21 -0.78 -19.03
CA GLY A 41 14.64 -2.01 -18.35
C GLY A 41 13.63 -2.64 -17.39
N GLY A 42 12.37 -2.18 -17.40
CA GLY A 42 11.29 -2.79 -16.63
C GLY A 42 10.82 -4.13 -17.19
N THR A 43 9.96 -4.81 -16.43
CA THR A 43 9.28 -6.05 -16.86
C THR A 43 8.16 -5.72 -17.83
N VAL A 44 8.23 -6.25 -19.04
CA VAL A 44 7.14 -6.15 -20.03
C VAL A 44 6.15 -7.29 -19.82
N LEU A 45 4.87 -6.95 -19.64
CA LEU A 45 3.78 -7.92 -19.56
C LEU A 45 3.04 -7.97 -20.90
N PRO A 46 2.69 -9.15 -21.42
CA PRO A 46 2.00 -9.31 -22.70
C PRO A 46 0.50 -9.03 -22.56
N ALA A 47 0.14 -7.84 -22.09
CA ALA A 47 -1.22 -7.44 -21.81
C ALA A 47 -2.07 -7.28 -23.08
N THR A 48 -3.29 -7.80 -23.06
CA THR A 48 -4.37 -7.44 -23.99
C THR A 48 -5.40 -6.56 -23.29
N ASP A 49 -6.54 -6.34 -23.94
CA ASP A 49 -7.69 -5.66 -23.33
C ASP A 49 -8.17 -6.43 -22.09
N ASP A 50 -8.53 -5.69 -21.04
CA ASP A 50 -9.02 -6.16 -19.73
C ASP A 50 -8.17 -7.22 -18.98
N GLU A 51 -6.97 -7.55 -19.47
CA GLU A 51 -6.13 -8.60 -18.89
C GLU A 51 -5.55 -8.23 -17.52
N GLY A 52 -5.56 -9.21 -16.60
CA GLY A 52 -5.04 -9.07 -15.25
C GLY A 52 -3.86 -10.00 -14.97
N PHE A 53 -2.80 -9.46 -14.38
CA PHE A 53 -1.62 -10.21 -13.96
C PHE A 53 -1.52 -10.18 -12.44
N ALA A 54 -1.33 -11.34 -11.83
CA ALA A 54 -1.30 -11.52 -10.38
C ALA A 54 0.11 -11.77 -9.85
N ALA A 55 0.30 -11.57 -8.55
CA ALA A 55 1.48 -12.00 -7.80
C ALA A 55 2.83 -11.53 -8.37
N LEU A 56 2.87 -10.36 -8.99
CA LEU A 56 4.11 -9.75 -9.47
C LEU A 56 4.94 -9.26 -8.28
N PRO A 57 6.26 -9.50 -8.24
CA PRO A 57 7.09 -9.12 -7.11
C PRO A 57 7.27 -7.59 -7.07
N ILE A 58 7.05 -6.99 -5.89
CA ILE A 58 7.38 -5.57 -5.63
C ILE A 58 8.91 -5.40 -5.55
N GLY A 59 9.61 -6.42 -5.04
CA GLY A 59 11.06 -6.41 -4.82
C GLY A 59 11.49 -5.91 -3.44
N PHE A 60 10.54 -5.48 -2.61
CA PHE A 60 10.72 -5.11 -1.21
C PHE A 60 9.41 -5.27 -0.43
N ASP A 61 9.49 -5.22 0.90
CA ASP A 61 8.31 -5.25 1.76
C ASP A 61 7.63 -3.87 1.78
N PHE A 62 6.39 -3.82 1.30
CA PHE A 62 5.55 -2.64 1.30
C PHE A 62 4.45 -2.77 2.37
N THR A 63 4.53 -1.97 3.42
CA THR A 63 3.51 -1.95 4.47
C THR A 63 2.42 -0.93 4.15
N PHE A 64 1.16 -1.36 4.05
CA PHE A 64 0.00 -0.51 3.87
C PHE A 64 -1.12 -0.90 4.84
N SER A 65 -1.67 0.08 5.55
CA SER A 65 -2.72 -0.12 6.56
C SER A 65 -2.41 -1.26 7.55
N GLY A 66 -1.14 -1.38 7.96
CA GLY A 66 -0.66 -2.41 8.90
C GLY A 66 -0.43 -3.80 8.32
N ASN A 67 -0.73 -4.02 7.04
CA ASN A 67 -0.43 -5.27 6.35
C ASN A 67 0.83 -5.11 5.51
N THR A 68 1.67 -6.14 5.47
CA THR A 68 2.89 -6.14 4.65
C THR A 68 2.65 -6.95 3.39
N PHE A 69 2.95 -6.35 2.25
CA PHE A 69 2.82 -6.92 0.92
C PHE A 69 4.19 -6.96 0.26
N SER A 70 4.52 -8.07 -0.39
CA SER A 70 5.72 -8.21 -1.22
C SER A 70 5.38 -8.42 -2.70
N THR A 71 4.09 -8.45 -3.00
CA THR A 71 3.50 -8.74 -4.31
C THR A 71 2.36 -7.78 -4.62
N PHE A 72 2.06 -7.63 -5.91
CA PHE A 72 0.91 -6.89 -6.41
C PHE A 72 0.30 -7.60 -7.63
N GLY A 73 -0.96 -7.28 -7.92
CA GLY A 73 -1.60 -7.53 -9.19
C GLY A 73 -1.74 -6.24 -10.00
N ILE A 74 -1.72 -6.31 -11.33
CA ILE A 74 -1.89 -5.18 -12.24
C ILE A 74 -2.82 -5.55 -13.41
N ASN A 75 -3.69 -4.62 -13.80
CA ASN A 75 -4.58 -4.78 -14.95
C ASN A 75 -4.19 -3.82 -16.08
N SER A 76 -4.45 -4.23 -17.32
CA SER A 76 -4.18 -3.42 -18.50
C SER A 76 -4.92 -2.08 -18.55
N ASN A 77 -6.03 -1.93 -17.81
CA ASN A 77 -6.74 -0.67 -17.61
C ASN A 77 -6.07 0.31 -16.61
N GLY A 78 -4.86 0.00 -16.14
CA GLY A 78 -4.02 0.97 -15.43
C GLY A 78 -4.24 1.05 -13.91
N TYR A 79 -4.74 0.00 -13.28
CA TYR A 79 -4.85 -0.09 -11.83
C TYR A 79 -4.06 -1.29 -11.27
N ILE A 80 -3.71 -1.18 -9.99
CA ILE A 80 -3.03 -2.23 -9.23
C ILE A 80 -3.82 -2.60 -7.98
N ILE A 81 -3.62 -3.84 -7.52
CA ILE A 81 -4.07 -4.33 -6.22
C ILE A 81 -2.87 -4.88 -5.45
N LEU A 82 -2.88 -4.77 -4.13
CA LEU A 82 -1.80 -5.31 -3.29
C LEU A 82 -2.09 -6.77 -2.95
N GLY A 83 -1.05 -7.61 -3.02
CA GLY A 83 -1.14 -9.04 -2.74
C GLY A 83 -1.06 -9.92 -3.99
N ASN A 84 -1.48 -11.18 -3.83
CA ASN A 84 -1.26 -12.25 -4.80
C ASN A 84 -2.47 -12.52 -5.71
N GLU A 85 -3.55 -11.76 -5.57
CA GLU A 85 -4.78 -11.98 -6.32
C GLU A 85 -4.70 -11.41 -7.74
N ASN A 86 -5.53 -11.95 -8.64
CA ASN A 86 -5.71 -11.35 -9.96
C ASN A 86 -6.67 -10.15 -9.85
N PRO A 87 -6.29 -8.97 -10.38
CA PRO A 87 -7.16 -7.81 -10.41
C PRO A 87 -8.57 -8.05 -10.98
N THR A 88 -8.72 -8.97 -11.94
CA THR A 88 -10.01 -9.28 -12.56
C THR A 88 -10.96 -10.08 -11.67
N ASP A 89 -10.45 -10.72 -10.61
CA ASP A 89 -11.23 -11.62 -9.76
C ASP A 89 -11.93 -10.88 -8.60
N ILE A 90 -11.60 -9.61 -8.39
CA ILE A 90 -12.04 -8.82 -7.23
C ILE A 90 -13.11 -7.78 -7.60
N ILE A 91 -13.47 -7.67 -8.88
CA ILE A 91 -14.41 -6.67 -9.42
C ILE A 91 -15.67 -7.34 -9.96
#